data_AF-F3NL55-F1
#
_entry.id   AF-F3NL55-F1
#
_cell.length_a   1.000
_cell.length_b   1.000
_cell.length_c   1.000
_cell.angle_alpha   90.00
_cell.angle_beta   90.00
_cell.angle_gamma   90.00
#
_symmetry.space_group_name_H-M   'P 1'
#
loop_
_entity.id
_entity.type
_entity.pdbx_description
1 polymer ?
#
loop_
_entity_poly.entity_id
_entity_poly.type
_entity_poly.pdbx_seq_one_letter_code
_entity_poly.pdbx_strand_id
1 'polypeptide(L)'
;MAEHPAYPVGLRLAGRRVVVLGGGQVAQRRLPALIAAGADVHLISPAATPSVEAMADTGEITWSRRPYREGDLDEAWYALIATSDHEANTAASAEAERRRVWCVRSDDADAATAWTPATGHSEGVTVAVLTTSARGRDPRHTAAVRDAVVEGLRDGTLVAPHHRTRTPGVALVGGGPGDPDLITVRGRRLLAEADVVIADRLGPRDLLAELPPHVEVIDAAKIPYGRYMAQEAINNALIEHARQGKSVVRLKGGDPYVFGRGMEEVRALAEAGIACTVVPGISSSISVPGAAGVPVTHRGVAHEFTVVSGHVAPGDARSLVDWPALARLTGTLVILMGVDKIGRIADTLVAHGKDPGTPVALIQEGTTAAQRRVDATLATVEETVRTADVKPPAVIVIGPVVHVGPEKGE
;
A
#
# COMPACT_ATOMS: atom_id res chain seq x y z
N MET A 1 -24.09 34.58 13.72
CA MET A 1 -23.39 34.06 14.92
C MET A 1 -22.03 33.46 14.64
N ALA A 2 -21.63 33.15 13.40
CA ALA A 2 -20.24 32.75 13.13
C ALA A 2 -19.45 33.92 12.51
N GLU A 3 -18.82 34.75 13.35
CA GLU A 3 -17.78 35.71 12.92
C GLU A 3 -16.38 35.13 13.10
N HIS A 4 -16.25 34.04 13.86
CA HIS A 4 -15.00 33.40 14.23
C HIS A 4 -14.97 31.93 13.80
N PRO A 5 -13.78 31.36 13.53
CA PRO A 5 -13.63 29.95 13.18
C PRO A 5 -14.07 29.03 14.33
N ALA A 6 -14.51 27.82 13.98
CA ALA A 6 -14.81 26.77 14.95
C ALA A 6 -13.55 26.37 15.74
N TYR A 7 -13.69 26.19 17.05
CA TYR A 7 -12.61 25.63 17.87
C TYR A 7 -12.65 24.09 17.80
N PRO A 8 -11.59 23.41 17.32
CA PRO A 8 -11.60 21.96 17.16
C PRO A 8 -11.50 21.26 18.52
N VAL A 9 -12.52 20.48 18.88
CA VAL A 9 -12.52 19.62 20.06
C VAL A 9 -13.12 18.26 19.75
N GLY A 10 -12.60 17.22 20.40
CA GLY A 10 -13.21 15.90 20.42
C GLY A 10 -14.19 15.77 21.58
N LEU A 11 -15.38 15.22 21.32
CA LEU A 11 -16.37 14.95 22.36
C LEU A 11 -16.31 13.48 22.79
N ARG A 12 -16.28 13.23 24.11
CA ARG A 12 -16.47 11.89 24.69
C ARG A 12 -17.95 11.70 25.02
N LEU A 13 -18.65 10.91 24.22
CA LEU A 13 -20.11 10.74 24.34
C LEU A 13 -20.53 9.47 25.08
N ALA A 14 -19.60 8.61 25.49
CA ALA A 14 -19.89 7.38 26.22
C ALA A 14 -20.85 7.60 27.40
N GLY A 15 -22.04 7.00 27.33
CA GLY A 15 -23.12 7.09 28.32
C GLY A 15 -23.79 8.45 28.44
N ARG A 16 -23.49 9.41 27.55
CA ARG A 16 -24.07 10.76 27.57
C ARG A 16 -25.29 10.82 26.68
N ARG A 17 -26.34 11.48 27.19
CA ARG A 17 -27.57 11.72 26.45
C ARG A 17 -27.32 12.61 25.23
N VAL A 18 -27.68 12.09 24.06
CA VAL A 18 -27.63 12.79 22.77
C VAL A 18 -29.02 12.77 22.13
N VAL A 19 -29.56 13.95 21.83
CA VAL A 19 -30.89 14.06 21.21
C VAL A 19 -30.74 14.24 19.70
N VAL A 20 -31.47 13.45 18.93
CA VAL A 20 -31.52 13.56 17.46
C VAL A 20 -32.94 13.92 17.04
N LEU A 21 -33.13 15.04 16.34
CA LEU A 21 -34.42 15.45 15.80
C LEU A 21 -34.53 15.06 14.33
N GLY A 22 -35.56 14.30 13.98
CA GLY A 22 -35.81 13.81 12.63
C GLY A 22 -35.18 12.43 12.36
N GLY A 23 -35.99 11.51 11.84
CA GLY A 23 -35.59 10.13 11.53
C GLY A 23 -35.28 9.87 10.05
N GLY A 24 -35.02 10.92 9.27
CA GLY A 24 -34.80 10.83 7.82
C GLY A 24 -33.40 10.36 7.42
N GLN A 25 -33.10 10.44 6.12
CA GLN A 25 -31.81 10.02 5.54
C GLN A 25 -30.59 10.72 6.16
N VAL A 26 -30.74 11.98 6.60
CA VAL A 26 -29.66 12.72 7.26
C VAL A 26 -29.31 12.09 8.60
N ALA A 27 -30.31 11.82 9.45
CA ALA A 27 -30.10 11.16 10.73
C ALA A 27 -29.57 9.73 10.54
N GLN A 28 -30.11 8.97 9.60
CA GLN A 28 -29.63 7.61 9.26
C GLN A 28 -28.12 7.56 9.00
N ARG A 29 -27.55 8.58 8.35
CA ARG A 29 -26.11 8.66 8.06
C ARG A 29 -25.26 9.08 9.27
N ARG A 30 -25.86 9.71 10.28
CA ARG A 30 -25.15 10.29 11.44
C ARG A 30 -25.25 9.43 12.70
N LEU A 31 -26.34 8.69 12.86
CA LEU A 31 -26.60 7.82 14.01
C LEU A 31 -25.48 6.78 14.26
N PRO A 32 -24.95 6.05 13.25
CA PRO A 32 -23.91 5.05 13.48
C PRO A 32 -22.66 5.61 14.17
N ALA A 33 -22.26 6.84 13.85
CA ALA A 33 -21.08 7.47 14.46
C ALA A 33 -21.33 7.85 15.93
N LEU A 34 -22.56 8.27 16.27
CA LEU A 34 -22.94 8.58 17.65
C LEU A 34 -23.00 7.31 18.50
N ILE A 35 -23.59 6.24 17.95
CA ILE A 35 -23.67 4.91 18.59
C ILE A 35 -22.25 4.35 18.80
N ALA A 36 -21.38 4.40 17.79
CA ALA A 36 -19.99 3.95 17.91
C ALA A 36 -19.18 4.76 18.94
N ALA A 37 -19.54 6.03 19.19
CA ALA A 37 -18.96 6.86 20.25
C ALA A 37 -19.52 6.55 21.66
N GLY A 38 -20.46 5.59 21.77
CA GLY A 38 -21.09 5.16 23.01
C GLY A 38 -22.18 6.11 23.52
N ALA A 39 -22.73 6.98 22.67
CA ALA A 39 -23.79 7.91 23.06
C ALA A 39 -25.07 7.16 23.48
N ASP A 40 -25.75 7.68 24.51
CA ASP A 40 -27.14 7.31 24.80
C ASP A 40 -28.06 8.15 23.90
N VAL A 41 -28.43 7.58 22.75
CA VAL A 41 -29.11 8.31 21.69
C VAL A 41 -30.63 8.26 21.85
N HIS A 42 -31.24 9.44 21.92
CA HIS A 42 -32.69 9.63 21.92
C HIS A 42 -33.16 10.32 20.63
N LEU A 43 -33.84 9.56 19.77
CA LEU A 43 -34.46 10.05 18.55
C LEU A 43 -35.86 10.62 18.84
N ILE A 44 -36.15 11.81 18.32
CA ILE A 44 -37.48 12.43 18.36
C ILE A 44 -37.89 12.71 16.92
N SER A 45 -38.88 11.96 16.44
CA SER A 45 -39.39 12.09 15.07
C SER A 45 -40.74 11.41 14.93
N PRO A 46 -41.73 12.00 14.24
CA PRO A 46 -43.01 11.33 13.96
C PRO A 46 -42.85 10.05 13.14
N ALA A 47 -41.86 10.01 12.24
CA ALA A 47 -41.56 8.89 11.37
C ALA A 47 -40.04 8.73 11.19
N ALA A 48 -39.58 7.55 10.81
CA ALA A 48 -38.17 7.28 10.54
C ALA A 48 -38.02 6.40 9.30
N THR A 49 -36.81 6.35 8.74
CA THR A 49 -36.50 5.40 7.66
C THR A 49 -36.42 3.98 8.22
N PRO A 50 -36.66 2.93 7.42
CA PRO A 50 -36.61 1.54 7.91
C PRO A 50 -35.30 1.17 8.61
N SER A 51 -34.17 1.75 8.17
CA SER A 51 -32.87 1.53 8.81
C SER A 51 -32.78 2.16 10.21
N VAL A 52 -33.41 3.31 10.42
CA VAL A 52 -33.44 3.98 11.73
C VAL A 52 -34.46 3.31 12.65
N GLU A 53 -35.58 2.83 12.11
CA GLU A 53 -36.53 2.01 12.86
C GLU A 53 -35.87 0.73 13.38
N ALA A 54 -35.10 0.04 12.53
CA ALA A 54 -34.36 -1.15 12.92
C ALA A 54 -33.37 -0.89 14.08
N MET A 55 -32.69 0.27 14.10
CA MET A 55 -31.81 0.66 15.23
C MET A 55 -32.58 0.85 16.54
N ALA A 56 -33.83 1.31 16.47
CA ALA A 56 -34.67 1.44 17.65
C ALA A 56 -35.18 0.06 18.12
N ASP A 57 -35.55 -0.81 17.17
CA ASP A 57 -36.03 -2.16 17.47
C ASP A 57 -34.94 -3.07 18.07
N THR A 58 -33.68 -2.88 17.69
CA THR A 58 -32.51 -3.56 18.28
C THR A 58 -32.07 -2.96 19.62
N GLY A 59 -32.68 -1.83 20.05
CA GLY A 59 -32.35 -1.14 21.29
C GLY A 59 -31.06 -0.31 21.24
N GLU A 60 -30.51 -0.05 20.04
CA GLU A 60 -29.33 0.80 19.88
C GLU A 60 -29.65 2.29 20.10
N ILE A 61 -30.91 2.69 19.88
CA ILE A 61 -31.42 4.04 20.16
C ILE A 61 -32.79 3.97 20.84
N THR A 62 -33.13 5.00 21.60
CA THR A 62 -34.51 5.19 22.09
C THR A 62 -35.26 6.13 21.15
N TRP A 63 -36.55 5.86 20.89
CA TRP A 63 -37.32 6.63 19.91
C TRP A 63 -38.66 7.13 20.45
N SER A 64 -38.83 8.45 20.49
CA SER A 64 -40.10 9.14 20.68
C SER A 64 -40.78 9.41 19.32
N ARG A 65 -41.85 8.67 19.01
CA ARG A 65 -42.64 8.77 17.77
C ARG A 65 -43.58 9.98 17.74
N ARG A 66 -43.01 11.18 17.82
CA ARG A 66 -43.78 12.44 17.83
C ARG A 66 -42.92 13.63 17.36
N PRO A 67 -43.55 14.78 17.06
CA PRO A 67 -42.83 16.03 16.85
C PRO A 67 -42.05 16.46 18.11
N TYR A 68 -41.06 17.33 17.89
CA TYR A 68 -40.30 18.01 18.94
C TYR A 68 -41.20 18.94 19.76
N ARG A 69 -40.90 19.07 21.05
CA ARG A 69 -41.49 20.05 21.97
C ARG A 69 -40.41 20.63 22.89
N GLU A 70 -40.63 21.82 23.40
CA GLU A 70 -39.76 22.40 24.44
C GLU A 70 -39.69 21.47 25.66
N GLY A 71 -38.49 21.31 26.22
CA GLY A 71 -38.18 20.33 27.26
C GLY A 71 -37.47 19.08 26.74
N ASP A 72 -37.56 18.77 25.45
CA ASP A 72 -36.97 17.55 24.89
C ASP A 72 -35.43 17.51 24.94
N LEU A 73 -34.79 18.67 25.11
CA LEU A 73 -33.34 18.79 25.29
C LEU A 73 -32.92 18.77 26.77
N ASP A 74 -33.82 18.46 27.70
CA ASP A 74 -33.50 18.23 29.11
C ASP A 74 -32.37 17.19 29.26
N GLU A 75 -31.33 17.57 30.01
CA GLU A 75 -30.14 16.74 30.32
C GLU A 75 -29.30 16.30 29.09
N ALA A 76 -29.61 16.81 27.91
CA ALA A 76 -28.84 16.53 26.71
C ALA A 76 -27.45 17.19 26.78
N TRP A 77 -26.42 16.47 26.35
CA TRP A 77 -25.07 17.04 26.18
C TRP A 77 -24.84 17.56 24.76
N TYR A 78 -25.55 16.96 23.81
CA TYR A 78 -25.40 17.23 22.39
C TYR A 78 -26.73 17.01 21.67
N ALA A 79 -27.05 17.88 20.71
CA ALA A 79 -28.23 17.80 19.88
C ALA A 79 -27.86 17.78 18.39
N LEU A 80 -28.47 16.87 17.63
CA LEU A 80 -28.38 16.81 16.18
C LEU A 80 -29.76 17.09 15.58
N ILE A 81 -29.92 18.24 14.95
CA ILE A 81 -31.14 18.66 14.29
C ILE A 81 -31.07 18.28 12.80
N ALA A 82 -31.95 17.37 12.39
CA ALA A 82 -31.96 16.76 11.06
C ALA A 82 -33.39 16.55 10.53
N THR A 83 -34.32 17.45 10.87
CA THR A 83 -35.70 17.48 10.35
C THR A 83 -35.89 18.56 9.30
N SER A 84 -36.91 18.41 8.46
CA SER A 84 -37.37 19.39 7.46
C SER A 84 -38.32 20.45 8.05
N ASP A 85 -38.71 20.30 9.32
CA ASP A 85 -39.55 21.27 10.03
C ASP A 85 -38.70 22.44 10.54
N HIS A 86 -38.78 23.58 9.83
CA HIS A 86 -37.99 24.76 10.12
C HIS A 86 -38.33 25.42 11.46
N GLU A 87 -39.60 25.36 11.87
CA GLU A 87 -40.04 25.93 13.15
C GLU A 87 -39.49 25.10 14.30
N ALA A 88 -39.61 23.77 14.22
CA ALA A 88 -39.00 22.86 15.18
C ALA A 88 -37.47 23.00 15.24
N ASN A 89 -36.80 23.13 14.09
CA ASN A 89 -35.34 23.34 14.04
C ASN A 89 -34.92 24.62 14.77
N THR A 90 -35.65 25.71 14.55
CA THR A 90 -35.37 27.01 15.16
C THR A 90 -35.66 26.99 16.67
N ALA A 91 -36.79 26.42 17.07
CA ALA A 91 -37.15 26.28 18.49
C ALA A 91 -36.15 25.42 19.26
N ALA A 92 -35.78 24.25 18.72
CA ALA A 92 -34.80 23.35 19.32
C ALA A 92 -33.40 23.97 19.39
N SER A 93 -32.96 24.68 18.35
CA SER A 93 -31.68 25.39 18.36
C SER A 93 -31.64 26.48 19.42
N ALA A 94 -32.73 27.23 19.57
CA ALA A 94 -32.84 28.26 20.60
C ALA A 94 -32.91 27.67 22.02
N GLU A 95 -33.61 26.54 22.20
CA GLU A 95 -33.61 25.81 23.48
C GLU A 95 -32.21 25.29 23.82
N ALA A 96 -31.50 24.71 22.84
CA ALA A 96 -30.15 24.19 23.04
C ALA A 96 -29.20 25.28 23.56
N GLU A 97 -29.26 26.48 22.99
CA GLU A 97 -28.46 27.62 23.45
C GLU A 97 -28.81 28.02 24.88
N ARG A 98 -30.11 28.18 25.21
CA ARG A 98 -30.55 28.51 26.58
C ARG A 98 -30.07 27.48 27.62
N ARG A 99 -30.01 26.21 27.23
CA ARG A 99 -29.62 25.07 28.08
C ARG A 99 -28.13 24.74 28.04
N ARG A 100 -27.34 25.45 27.22
CA ARG A 100 -25.90 25.20 27.03
C ARG A 100 -25.62 23.79 26.47
N VAL A 101 -26.48 23.34 25.56
CA VAL A 101 -26.34 22.09 24.80
C VAL A 101 -25.69 22.40 23.46
N TRP A 102 -24.61 21.69 23.13
CA TRP A 102 -24.00 21.83 21.80
C TRP A 102 -24.93 21.27 20.73
N CYS A 103 -25.27 22.10 19.75
CA CYS A 103 -26.30 21.81 18.76
C CYS A 103 -25.73 21.92 17.35
N VAL A 104 -25.84 20.84 16.59
CA VAL A 104 -25.55 20.80 15.15
C VAL A 104 -26.86 20.81 14.38
N ARG A 105 -26.92 21.66 13.35
CA ARG A 105 -28.06 21.75 12.42
C ARG A 105 -27.65 21.31 11.02
N SER A 106 -28.49 20.47 10.43
CA SER A 106 -28.29 19.98 9.07
C SER A 106 -28.88 20.90 8.00
N ASP A 107 -29.86 21.73 8.37
CA ASP A 107 -30.53 22.69 7.50
C ASP A 107 -29.80 24.03 7.43
N ASP A 108 -29.27 24.50 8.56
CA ASP A 108 -28.57 25.78 8.66
C ASP A 108 -27.39 25.68 9.63
N ALA A 109 -26.19 25.49 9.09
CA ALA A 109 -24.98 25.42 9.88
C ALA A 109 -24.61 26.77 10.54
N ASP A 110 -25.05 27.92 10.02
CA ASP A 110 -24.66 29.23 10.57
C ASP A 110 -25.48 29.62 11.80
N ALA A 111 -26.65 28.99 11.96
CA ALA A 111 -27.48 29.05 13.16
C ALA A 111 -27.14 27.99 14.23
N ALA A 112 -26.20 27.07 13.95
CA ALA A 112 -25.76 26.03 14.87
C ALA A 112 -24.70 26.53 15.87
N THR A 113 -24.62 25.89 17.04
CA THR A 113 -23.62 26.20 18.09
C THR A 113 -22.42 25.26 18.03
N ALA A 114 -22.54 24.15 17.32
CA ALA A 114 -21.47 23.21 17.02
C ALA A 114 -21.49 22.80 15.54
N TRP A 115 -20.38 22.21 15.08
CA TRP A 115 -20.25 21.68 13.73
C TRP A 115 -19.64 20.29 13.73
N THR A 116 -20.20 19.40 12.91
CA THR A 116 -19.59 18.10 12.63
C THR A 116 -18.59 18.26 11.48
N PRO A 117 -17.27 18.05 11.72
CA PRO A 117 -16.27 18.10 10.65
C PRO A 117 -16.46 16.98 9.62
N ALA A 118 -15.80 17.12 8.47
CA ALA A 118 -15.54 15.97 7.61
C ALA A 118 -14.53 15.07 8.32
N THR A 119 -14.97 13.88 8.74
CA THR A 119 -14.14 12.92 9.48
C THR A 119 -13.80 11.70 8.64
N GLY A 120 -12.59 11.19 8.81
CA GLY A 120 -12.13 9.92 8.26
C GLY A 120 -11.18 9.22 9.21
N HIS A 121 -10.97 7.92 9.00
CA HIS A 121 -10.15 7.09 9.88
C HIS A 121 -9.11 6.31 9.06
N SER A 122 -7.88 6.29 9.56
CA SER A 122 -6.78 5.49 9.02
C SER A 122 -5.84 5.08 10.16
N GLU A 123 -5.42 3.81 10.21
CA GLU A 123 -4.40 3.29 11.14
C GLU A 123 -4.58 3.71 12.62
N GLY A 124 -5.82 3.75 13.11
CA GLY A 124 -6.14 4.12 14.50
C GLY A 124 -6.13 5.63 14.80
N VAL A 125 -5.97 6.47 13.78
CA VAL A 125 -6.05 7.94 13.85
C VAL A 125 -7.37 8.41 13.24
N THR A 126 -7.97 9.44 13.86
CA THR A 126 -9.11 10.16 13.31
C THR A 126 -8.64 11.48 12.70
N VAL A 127 -8.91 11.67 11.42
CA VAL A 127 -8.69 12.93 10.70
C VAL A 127 -10.01 13.69 10.71
N ALA A 128 -9.99 14.94 11.18
CA ALA A 128 -11.15 15.82 11.18
C ALA A 128 -10.79 17.14 10.47
N VAL A 129 -11.50 17.46 9.39
CA VAL A 129 -11.27 18.68 8.60
C VAL A 129 -12.38 19.67 8.87
N LEU A 130 -12.00 20.85 9.38
CA LEU A 130 -12.86 22.02 9.58
C LEU A 130 -12.38 23.15 8.68
N THR A 131 -13.32 23.95 8.18
CA THR A 131 -13.00 25.20 7.50
C THR A 131 -12.77 26.33 8.51
N THR A 132 -11.81 27.20 8.23
CA THR A 132 -11.57 28.43 9.00
C THR A 132 -12.56 29.54 8.64
N SER A 133 -13.27 29.40 7.51
CA SER A 133 -14.26 30.38 7.08
C SER A 133 -15.58 30.15 7.80
N ALA A 134 -15.98 31.14 8.59
CA ALA A 134 -17.22 31.11 9.36
C ALA A 134 -18.48 31.25 8.48
N ARG A 135 -18.35 31.84 7.28
CA ARG A 135 -19.41 31.98 6.27
C ARG A 135 -18.97 31.39 4.92
N GLY A 136 -19.92 30.99 4.09
CA GLY A 136 -19.65 30.51 2.72
C GLY A 136 -18.90 29.17 2.70
N ARG A 137 -19.33 28.22 3.53
CA ARG A 137 -18.65 26.93 3.68
C ARG A 137 -18.85 26.07 2.45
N ASP A 138 -17.81 25.31 2.12
CA ASP A 138 -17.86 24.28 1.09
C ASP A 138 -17.68 22.88 1.74
N PRO A 139 -18.78 22.21 2.11
CA PRO A 139 -18.72 20.86 2.65
C PRO A 139 -18.04 19.86 1.69
N ARG A 140 -18.17 20.05 0.37
CA ARG A 140 -17.56 19.15 -0.62
C ARG A 140 -16.05 19.31 -0.63
N HIS A 141 -15.55 20.54 -0.54
CA HIS A 141 -14.12 20.79 -0.42
C HIS A 141 -13.54 20.17 0.87
N THR A 142 -14.20 20.37 2.03
CA THR A 142 -13.72 19.75 3.29
C THR A 142 -13.74 18.23 3.25
N ALA A 143 -14.73 17.63 2.57
CA ALA A 143 -14.80 16.20 2.33
C ALA A 143 -13.67 15.72 1.43
N ALA A 144 -13.39 16.42 0.32
CA ALA A 144 -12.31 16.09 -0.60
C ALA A 144 -10.92 16.20 0.05
N VAL A 145 -10.68 17.23 0.87
CA VAL A 145 -9.44 17.37 1.65
C VAL A 145 -9.28 16.20 2.63
N ARG A 146 -10.34 15.85 3.36
CA ARG A 146 -10.32 14.68 4.24
C ARG A 146 -10.02 13.40 3.45
N ASP A 147 -10.66 13.20 2.31
CA ASP A 147 -10.44 12.00 1.48
C ASP A 147 -8.99 11.92 1.00
N ALA A 148 -8.42 13.02 0.51
CA ALA A 148 -7.02 13.09 0.11
C ALA A 148 -6.07 12.79 1.28
N VAL A 149 -6.35 13.30 2.49
CA VAL A 149 -5.51 13.03 3.67
C VAL A 149 -5.63 11.58 4.11
N VAL A 150 -6.84 11.01 4.13
CA VAL A 150 -7.04 9.61 4.50
C VAL A 150 -6.39 8.67 3.49
N GLU A 151 -6.51 8.97 2.19
CA GLU A 151 -5.89 8.20 1.13
C GLU A 151 -4.37 8.29 1.20
N GLY A 152 -3.84 9.50 1.41
CA GLY A 152 -2.40 9.69 1.56
C GLY A 152 -1.81 8.94 2.76
N LEU A 153 -2.57 8.83 3.85
CA LEU A 153 -2.17 8.00 5.00
C LEU A 153 -2.23 6.50 4.69
N ARG A 154 -3.09 6.05 3.77
CA ARG A 154 -3.25 4.64 3.39
C ARG A 154 -2.23 4.18 2.37
N ASP A 155 -1.97 5.00 1.35
CA ASP A 155 -1.01 4.70 0.28
C ASP A 155 0.45 5.00 0.70
N GLY A 156 0.63 5.73 1.82
CA GLY A 156 1.93 6.06 2.39
C GLY A 156 2.57 7.31 1.79
N THR A 157 1.85 8.12 1.00
CA THR A 157 2.32 9.43 0.53
C THR A 157 2.33 10.49 1.64
N LEU A 158 1.43 10.37 2.64
CA LEU A 158 1.49 11.14 3.88
C LEU A 158 2.11 10.29 4.98
N VAL A 159 3.37 10.61 5.30
CA VAL A 159 4.11 9.92 6.35
C VAL A 159 3.94 10.68 7.67
N ALA A 160 3.24 10.05 8.62
CA ALA A 160 3.18 10.51 10.01
C ALA A 160 3.89 9.46 10.89
N PRO A 161 5.21 9.58 11.12
CA PRO A 161 5.98 8.56 11.81
C PRO A 161 5.39 8.31 13.21
N HIS A 162 5.00 7.07 13.47
CA HIS A 162 4.55 6.66 14.79
C HIS A 162 5.74 6.71 15.78
N HIS A 163 5.69 7.64 16.73
CA HIS A 163 6.65 7.69 17.84
C HIS A 163 6.42 6.59 18.90
N ARG A 164 5.45 5.67 18.70
CA ARG A 164 5.24 4.51 19.57
C ARG A 164 6.32 3.46 19.30
N THR A 165 7.13 3.19 20.32
CA THR A 165 7.99 2.00 20.51
C THR A 165 8.29 1.25 19.21
N ARG A 166 9.27 1.76 18.46
CA ARG A 166 9.95 1.01 17.40
C ARG A 166 10.20 -0.39 17.93
N THR A 167 9.56 -1.40 17.35
CA THR A 167 9.77 -2.77 17.81
C THR A 167 11.13 -3.19 17.26
N PRO A 168 12.13 -3.43 18.11
CA PRO A 168 13.45 -3.84 17.65
C PRO A 168 13.33 -5.13 16.83
N GLY A 169 14.06 -5.20 15.72
CA GLY A 169 14.00 -6.35 14.82
C GLY A 169 14.42 -6.01 13.40
N VAL A 170 14.30 -7.01 12.53
CA VAL A 170 14.65 -6.87 11.12
C VAL A 170 13.42 -7.04 10.24
N ALA A 171 13.24 -6.16 9.27
CA ALA A 171 12.29 -6.28 8.19
C ALA A 171 13.00 -6.56 6.87
N LEU A 172 12.74 -7.71 6.28
CA LEU A 172 13.21 -8.08 4.95
C LEU A 172 12.19 -7.62 3.91
N VAL A 173 12.50 -6.55 3.17
CA VAL A 173 11.53 -5.87 2.30
C VAL A 173 11.92 -6.03 0.83
N GLY A 174 11.00 -6.57 0.03
CA GLY A 174 11.09 -6.53 -1.43
C GLY A 174 10.77 -5.13 -1.96
N GLY A 175 11.75 -4.49 -2.57
CA GLY A 175 11.66 -3.16 -3.15
C GLY A 175 11.07 -3.14 -4.57
N GLY A 176 10.82 -4.30 -5.18
CA GLY A 176 10.33 -4.35 -6.55
C GLY A 176 11.44 -4.24 -7.61
N PRO A 177 11.09 -4.26 -8.90
CA PRO A 177 12.03 -4.46 -10.01
C PRO A 177 12.92 -3.24 -10.34
N GLY A 178 12.56 -2.04 -9.89
CA GLY A 178 13.30 -0.81 -10.18
C GLY A 178 12.50 0.45 -9.86
N ASP A 179 11.29 0.56 -10.43
CA ASP A 179 10.38 1.68 -10.17
C ASP A 179 10.01 1.76 -8.67
N PRO A 180 10.27 2.91 -8.00
CA PRO A 180 9.92 3.15 -6.60
C PRO A 180 8.45 2.95 -6.24
N ASP A 181 7.54 3.13 -7.19
CA ASP A 181 6.10 2.97 -6.97
C ASP A 181 5.64 1.51 -7.02
N LEU A 182 6.52 0.60 -7.42
CA LEU A 182 6.29 -0.84 -7.36
C LEU A 182 6.69 -1.48 -6.02
N ILE A 183 7.15 -0.68 -5.04
CA ILE A 183 7.22 -1.15 -3.65
C ILE A 183 5.81 -1.33 -3.09
N THR A 184 5.62 -2.32 -2.23
CA THR A 184 4.36 -2.47 -1.52
C THR A 184 4.16 -1.37 -0.47
N VAL A 185 2.91 -1.02 -0.17
CA VAL A 185 2.56 -0.06 0.90
C VAL A 185 3.22 -0.44 2.24
N ARG A 186 3.20 -1.74 2.59
CA ARG A 186 3.87 -2.23 3.81
C ARG A 186 5.38 -2.03 3.77
N GLY A 187 6.01 -2.23 2.60
CA GLY A 187 7.44 -1.98 2.41
C GLY A 187 7.81 -0.51 2.58
N ARG A 188 7.04 0.40 1.97
CA ARG A 188 7.22 1.85 2.10
C ARG A 188 7.08 2.32 3.55
N ARG A 189 6.07 1.82 4.27
CA ARG A 189 5.90 2.12 5.70
C ARG A 189 7.09 1.70 6.54
N LEU A 190 7.59 0.48 6.37
CA LEU A 190 8.73 -0.02 7.16
C LEU A 190 10.02 0.74 6.84
N LEU A 191 10.24 1.14 5.58
CA LEU A 191 11.36 2.01 5.22
C LEU A 191 11.29 3.37 5.94
N ALA A 192 10.11 3.98 6.00
CA ALA A 192 9.92 5.26 6.68
C ALA A 192 10.12 5.19 8.21
N GLU A 193 9.93 4.01 8.80
CA GLU A 193 10.08 3.75 10.24
C GLU A 193 11.49 3.22 10.62
N ALA A 194 12.35 2.95 9.64
CA ALA A 194 13.65 2.34 9.85
C ALA A 194 14.63 3.27 10.57
N ASP A 195 15.46 2.70 11.44
CA ASP A 195 16.68 3.37 11.93
C ASP A 195 17.84 3.16 10.97
N VAL A 196 17.89 1.96 10.36
CA VAL A 196 18.96 1.52 9.48
C VAL A 196 18.35 0.84 8.27
N VAL A 197 18.79 1.20 7.08
CA VAL A 197 18.43 0.53 5.83
C VAL A 197 19.68 -0.09 5.22
N ILE A 198 19.73 -1.42 5.16
CA ILE A 198 20.76 -2.17 4.46
C ILE A 198 20.25 -2.54 3.07
N ALA A 199 20.74 -1.86 2.03
CA ALA A 199 20.22 -1.99 0.67
C ALA A 199 21.17 -2.76 -0.26
N ASP A 200 20.60 -3.60 -1.13
CA ASP A 200 21.33 -4.22 -2.23
C ASP A 200 21.57 -3.28 -3.40
N ARG A 201 22.60 -3.58 -4.20
CA ARG A 201 22.90 -2.87 -5.45
C ARG A 201 21.72 -2.81 -6.42
N LEU A 202 20.94 -3.90 -6.47
CA LEU A 202 19.83 -4.13 -7.41
C LEU A 202 18.48 -3.63 -6.87
N GLY A 203 18.43 -3.04 -5.68
CA GLY A 203 17.21 -2.44 -5.15
C GLY A 203 16.89 -1.09 -5.80
N PRO A 204 15.64 -0.62 -5.71
CA PRO A 204 15.23 0.72 -6.14
C PRO A 204 15.99 1.79 -5.34
N ARG A 205 17.05 2.35 -5.93
CA ARG A 205 17.93 3.32 -5.25
C ARG A 205 17.24 4.63 -4.97
N ASP A 206 16.27 5.00 -5.80
CA ASP A 206 15.53 6.25 -5.64
C ASP A 206 14.73 6.26 -4.33
N LEU A 207 14.27 5.09 -3.85
CA LEU A 207 13.67 4.96 -2.51
C LEU A 207 14.63 5.34 -1.38
N LEU A 208 15.95 5.21 -1.58
CA LEU A 208 16.93 5.60 -0.57
C LEU A 208 17.07 7.12 -0.48
N ALA A 209 16.81 7.84 -1.57
CA ALA A 209 16.84 9.30 -1.59
C ALA A 209 15.65 9.94 -0.85
N GLU A 210 14.54 9.19 -0.73
CA GLU A 210 13.34 9.61 0.00
C GLU A 210 13.42 9.34 1.51
N LEU A 211 14.46 8.61 1.96
CA LEU A 211 14.60 8.27 3.37
C LEU A 211 14.86 9.52 4.23
N PRO A 212 14.30 9.58 5.46
CA PRO A 212 14.56 10.67 6.38
C PRO A 212 16.07 10.82 6.68
N PRO A 213 16.58 12.05 6.91
CA PRO A 213 18.02 12.29 7.12
C PRO A 213 18.67 11.57 8.31
N HIS A 214 17.85 11.09 9.25
CA HIS A 214 18.32 10.37 10.44
C HIS A 214 18.52 8.87 10.21
N VAL A 215 18.08 8.34 9.06
CA VAL A 215 18.20 6.92 8.73
C VAL A 215 19.61 6.62 8.26
N GLU A 216 20.25 5.64 8.90
CA GLU A 216 21.56 5.14 8.49
C GLU A 216 21.43 4.22 7.28
N VAL A 217 22.04 4.58 6.14
CA VAL A 217 21.98 3.77 4.90
C VAL A 217 23.29 3.02 4.68
N ILE A 218 23.21 1.69 4.65
CA ILE A 218 24.34 0.80 4.43
C ILE A 218 24.20 0.13 3.06
N ASP A 219 25.13 0.42 2.16
CA ASP A 219 25.21 -0.25 0.85
C ASP A 219 25.89 -1.62 1.02
N ALA A 220 25.11 -2.69 0.85
CA ALA A 220 25.58 -4.05 0.97
C ALA A 220 26.74 -4.37 0.00
N ALA A 221 26.83 -3.65 -1.13
CA ALA A 221 27.88 -3.84 -2.12
C ALA A 221 29.23 -3.19 -1.76
N LYS A 222 29.26 -2.32 -0.74
CA LYS A 222 30.47 -1.66 -0.23
C LYS A 222 31.06 -2.36 0.99
N ILE A 223 30.43 -3.44 1.47
CA ILE A 223 30.91 -4.22 2.60
C ILE A 223 32.18 -5.00 2.17
N PRO A 224 33.34 -4.76 2.81
CA PRO A 224 34.63 -5.10 2.26
C PRO A 224 35.00 -6.58 2.43
N TYR A 225 34.48 -7.50 1.62
CA TYR A 225 34.96 -8.90 1.56
C TYR A 225 34.64 -9.59 0.21
N GLY A 226 35.26 -10.75 -0.09
CA GLY A 226 34.96 -11.54 -1.30
C GLY A 226 33.51 -12.07 -1.35
N ARG A 227 32.99 -12.46 -2.53
CA ARG A 227 31.55 -12.77 -2.75
C ARG A 227 30.89 -13.71 -1.73
N TYR A 228 31.58 -14.73 -1.22
CA TYR A 228 31.04 -15.63 -0.18
C TYR A 228 30.98 -14.94 1.19
N MET A 229 32.08 -14.30 1.58
CA MET A 229 32.19 -13.50 2.81
C MET A 229 31.24 -12.29 2.82
N ALA A 230 30.84 -11.80 1.64
CA ALA A 230 29.91 -10.67 1.53
C ALA A 230 28.52 -10.99 2.10
N GLN A 231 28.02 -12.23 1.99
CA GLN A 231 26.72 -12.58 2.55
C GLN A 231 26.76 -12.71 4.07
N GLU A 232 27.79 -13.36 4.62
CA GLU A 232 27.98 -13.43 6.06
C GLU A 232 28.14 -12.03 6.66
N ALA A 233 28.86 -11.14 5.97
CA ALA A 233 29.00 -9.76 6.40
C ALA A 233 27.67 -8.98 6.40
N ILE A 234 26.79 -9.21 5.41
CA ILE A 234 25.42 -8.66 5.42
C ILE A 234 24.63 -9.22 6.62
N ASN A 235 24.67 -10.54 6.83
CA ASN A 235 23.98 -11.19 7.94
C ASN A 235 24.46 -10.63 9.29
N ASN A 236 25.76 -10.47 9.46
CA ASN A 236 26.37 -9.89 10.65
C ASN A 236 25.94 -8.43 10.86
N ALA A 237 25.91 -7.63 9.80
CA ALA A 237 25.44 -6.24 9.88
C ALA A 237 23.97 -6.18 10.32
N LEU A 238 23.09 -7.04 9.79
CA LEU A 238 21.69 -7.13 10.23
C LEU A 238 21.59 -7.50 11.72
N ILE A 239 22.35 -8.51 12.15
CA ILE A 239 22.36 -9.00 13.53
C ILE A 239 22.88 -7.92 14.49
N GLU A 240 23.97 -7.24 14.14
CA GLU A 240 24.61 -6.22 14.96
C GLU A 240 23.66 -5.04 15.22
N HIS A 241 23.07 -4.49 14.16
CA HIS A 241 22.15 -3.35 14.29
C HIS A 241 20.88 -3.73 15.04
N ALA A 242 20.33 -4.92 14.80
CA ALA A 242 19.16 -5.39 15.54
C ALA A 242 19.48 -5.58 17.04
N ARG A 243 20.67 -6.07 17.40
CA ARG A 243 21.13 -6.20 18.81
C ARG A 243 21.32 -4.86 19.51
N GLN A 244 21.58 -3.80 18.77
CA GLN A 244 21.60 -2.43 19.28
C GLN A 244 20.19 -1.89 19.58
N GLY A 245 19.14 -2.66 19.33
CA GLY A 245 17.75 -2.25 19.52
C GLY A 245 17.18 -1.44 18.36
N LYS A 246 17.90 -1.34 17.23
CA LYS A 246 17.47 -0.56 16.06
C LYS A 246 16.38 -1.31 15.27
N SER A 247 15.49 -0.54 14.64
CA SER A 247 14.60 -1.03 13.58
C SER A 247 15.37 -1.12 12.27
N VAL A 248 15.66 -2.33 11.81
CA VAL A 248 16.52 -2.54 10.63
C VAL A 248 15.68 -2.99 9.45
N VAL A 249 15.80 -2.31 8.32
CA VAL A 249 15.22 -2.76 7.04
C VAL A 249 16.33 -3.29 6.14
N ARG A 250 16.17 -4.52 5.67
CA ARG A 250 16.95 -5.12 4.59
C ARG A 250 16.19 -4.95 3.30
N LEU A 251 16.54 -3.93 2.51
CA LEU A 251 15.89 -3.62 1.24
C LEU A 251 16.53 -4.43 0.10
N LYS A 252 15.73 -5.26 -0.56
CA LYS A 252 16.16 -6.17 -1.64
C LYS A 252 15.48 -5.83 -2.94
N GLY A 253 16.18 -5.94 -4.06
CA GLY A 253 15.56 -5.83 -5.38
C GLY A 253 14.61 -6.98 -5.67
N GLY A 254 13.49 -6.70 -6.33
CA GLY A 254 12.44 -7.67 -6.63
C GLY A 254 11.75 -8.19 -5.38
N ASP A 255 11.68 -9.52 -5.28
CA ASP A 255 11.12 -10.23 -4.13
C ASP A 255 12.24 -10.89 -3.29
N PRO A 256 12.18 -10.86 -1.94
CA PRO A 256 13.23 -11.43 -1.10
C PRO A 256 13.52 -12.92 -1.33
N TYR A 257 12.53 -13.70 -1.76
CA TYR A 257 12.62 -15.16 -1.89
C TYR A 257 12.75 -15.65 -3.34
N VAL A 258 12.64 -14.77 -4.33
CA VAL A 258 12.91 -15.12 -5.73
C VAL A 258 14.37 -14.81 -6.08
N PHE A 259 15.23 -15.83 -5.93
CA PHE A 259 16.69 -15.74 -6.15
C PHE A 259 17.41 -14.61 -5.38
N GLY A 260 16.78 -14.04 -4.35
CA GLY A 260 17.32 -12.97 -3.53
C GLY A 260 18.12 -13.44 -2.32
N ARG A 261 18.22 -14.76 -2.06
CA ARG A 261 18.85 -15.34 -0.85
C ARG A 261 18.20 -14.92 0.48
N GLY A 262 16.97 -14.41 0.46
CA GLY A 262 16.32 -13.89 1.67
C GLY A 262 16.17 -14.94 2.79
N MET A 263 15.98 -16.21 2.45
CA MET A 263 15.86 -17.27 3.46
C MET A 263 17.18 -17.54 4.20
N GLU A 264 18.33 -17.31 3.58
CA GLU A 264 19.64 -17.40 4.26
C GLU A 264 19.76 -16.30 5.32
N GLU A 265 19.35 -15.07 4.98
CA GLU A 265 19.34 -13.92 5.90
C GLU A 265 18.36 -14.17 7.06
N VAL A 266 17.15 -14.69 6.78
CA VAL A 266 16.15 -15.04 7.80
C VAL A 266 16.64 -16.13 8.75
N ARG A 267 17.31 -17.16 8.23
CA ARG A 267 17.88 -18.24 9.06
C ARG A 267 18.95 -17.71 10.01
N ALA A 268 19.89 -16.89 9.52
CA ALA A 268 20.91 -16.29 10.37
C ALA A 268 20.32 -15.43 11.49
N LEU A 269 19.24 -14.68 11.20
CA LEU A 269 18.53 -13.90 12.21
C LEU A 269 17.81 -14.77 13.24
N ALA A 270 17.17 -15.85 12.80
CA ALA A 270 16.51 -16.82 13.68
C ALA A 270 17.51 -17.53 14.61
N GLU A 271 18.67 -17.95 14.09
CA GLU A 271 19.78 -18.52 14.87
C GLU A 271 20.32 -17.52 15.91
N ALA A 272 20.29 -16.23 15.60
CA ALA A 272 20.67 -15.16 16.51
C ALA A 272 19.56 -14.71 17.49
N GLY A 273 18.37 -15.31 17.43
CA GLY A 273 17.22 -14.98 18.29
C GLY A 273 16.54 -13.65 17.95
N ILE A 274 16.70 -13.15 16.72
CA ILE A 274 16.16 -11.87 16.27
C ILE A 274 14.87 -12.09 15.48
N ALA A 275 13.80 -11.39 15.87
CA ALA A 275 12.54 -11.41 15.13
C ALA A 275 12.73 -10.79 13.74
N CYS A 276 12.33 -11.53 12.71
CA CYS A 276 12.36 -11.08 11.33
C CYS A 276 10.95 -11.05 10.73
N THR A 277 10.54 -9.90 10.19
CA THR A 277 9.34 -9.77 9.36
C THR A 277 9.76 -9.82 7.89
N VAL A 278 9.06 -10.60 7.06
CA VAL A 278 9.30 -10.62 5.61
C VAL A 278 8.13 -9.97 4.89
N VAL A 279 8.44 -9.00 4.03
CA VAL A 279 7.49 -8.30 3.18
C VAL A 279 7.80 -8.64 1.72
N PRO A 280 6.88 -9.35 1.03
CA PRO A 280 7.04 -9.68 -0.37
C PRO A 280 7.20 -8.44 -1.25
N GLY A 281 7.88 -8.61 -2.37
CA GLY A 281 8.03 -7.58 -3.40
C GLY A 281 7.53 -8.04 -4.75
N ILE A 282 7.37 -7.09 -5.67
CA ILE A 282 7.01 -7.40 -7.04
C ILE A 282 8.23 -8.01 -7.76
N SER A 283 8.19 -9.31 -8.08
CA SER A 283 9.31 -10.00 -8.73
C SER A 283 9.50 -9.55 -10.17
N SER A 284 10.76 -9.27 -10.55
CA SER A 284 11.15 -8.91 -11.90
C SER A 284 10.85 -10.00 -12.94
N SER A 285 10.72 -11.26 -12.51
CA SER A 285 10.35 -12.37 -13.40
C SER A 285 8.96 -12.23 -14.04
N ILE A 286 8.09 -11.39 -13.47
CA ILE A 286 6.72 -11.18 -13.95
C ILE A 286 6.53 -9.73 -14.40
N SER A 287 6.92 -8.77 -13.55
CA SER A 287 6.63 -7.35 -13.77
C SER A 287 7.45 -6.74 -14.90
N VAL A 288 8.72 -7.10 -15.04
CA VAL A 288 9.59 -6.55 -16.10
C VAL A 288 9.11 -6.97 -17.49
N PRO A 289 8.78 -8.25 -17.76
CA PRO A 289 8.09 -8.66 -18.99
C PRO A 289 6.82 -7.83 -19.24
N GLY A 290 5.95 -7.73 -18.25
CA GLY A 290 4.68 -6.99 -18.37
C GLY A 290 4.88 -5.51 -18.73
N ALA A 291 5.83 -4.84 -18.08
CA ALA A 291 6.18 -3.44 -18.35
C ALA A 291 6.78 -3.21 -19.74
N ALA A 292 7.26 -4.27 -20.40
CA ALA A 292 7.75 -4.25 -21.78
C ALA A 292 6.74 -4.81 -22.80
N GLY A 293 5.49 -5.01 -22.38
CA GLY A 293 4.40 -5.54 -23.23
C GLY A 293 4.48 -7.04 -23.50
N VAL A 294 5.22 -7.81 -22.69
CA VAL A 294 5.34 -9.27 -22.82
C VAL A 294 4.66 -9.94 -21.62
N PRO A 295 3.42 -10.46 -21.76
CA PRO A 295 2.80 -11.19 -20.67
C PRO A 295 3.51 -12.53 -20.46
N VAL A 296 3.71 -12.96 -19.21
CA VAL A 296 4.35 -14.27 -18.94
C VAL A 296 3.45 -15.46 -19.28
N THR A 297 2.14 -15.23 -19.38
CA THR A 297 1.14 -16.21 -19.82
C THR A 297 0.12 -15.53 -20.72
N HIS A 298 -0.39 -16.23 -21.73
CA HIS A 298 -1.49 -15.74 -22.55
C HIS A 298 -2.36 -16.89 -23.03
N ARG A 299 -3.68 -16.71 -23.00
CA ARG A 299 -4.65 -17.76 -23.37
C ARG A 299 -4.41 -18.22 -24.80
N GLY A 300 -4.33 -19.53 -25.01
CA GLY A 300 -4.07 -20.10 -26.34
C GLY A 300 -2.62 -19.99 -26.82
N VAL A 301 -1.71 -19.40 -26.02
CA VAL A 301 -0.30 -19.23 -26.36
C VAL A 301 0.62 -19.90 -25.33
N ALA A 302 0.44 -19.64 -24.04
CA ALA A 302 1.23 -20.25 -22.97
C ALA A 302 0.36 -20.50 -21.73
N HIS A 303 0.19 -21.78 -21.38
CA HIS A 303 -0.56 -22.24 -20.20
C HIS A 303 0.32 -22.48 -18.96
N GLU A 304 1.64 -22.38 -19.12
CA GLU A 304 2.64 -22.53 -18.07
C GLU A 304 3.74 -21.49 -18.27
N PHE A 305 4.39 -21.12 -17.17
CA PHE A 305 5.64 -20.38 -17.22
C PHE A 305 6.61 -20.92 -16.17
N THR A 306 7.90 -20.92 -16.48
CA THR A 306 8.96 -21.40 -15.59
C THR A 306 9.99 -20.30 -15.41
N VAL A 307 10.41 -20.07 -14.15
CA VAL A 307 11.45 -19.09 -13.83
C VAL A 307 12.70 -19.83 -13.35
N VAL A 308 13.85 -19.55 -13.96
CA VAL A 308 15.14 -20.16 -13.61
C VAL A 308 16.23 -19.11 -13.47
N SER A 309 17.28 -19.46 -12.72
CA SER A 309 18.50 -18.66 -12.67
C SER A 309 19.50 -19.16 -13.71
N GLY A 310 19.96 -18.27 -14.58
CA GLY A 310 21.07 -18.50 -15.51
C GLY A 310 22.43 -18.11 -14.93
N HIS A 311 22.54 -17.90 -13.61
CA HIS A 311 23.79 -17.49 -12.96
C HIS A 311 24.92 -18.52 -13.18
N VAL A 312 24.55 -19.81 -13.20
CA VAL A 312 25.43 -20.94 -13.49
C VAL A 312 25.12 -21.45 -14.89
N ALA A 313 26.16 -21.68 -15.70
CA ALA A 313 26.00 -22.12 -17.08
C ALA A 313 25.50 -23.58 -17.17
N PRO A 314 24.77 -23.95 -18.25
CA PRO A 314 24.47 -25.35 -18.54
C PRO A 314 25.73 -26.22 -18.62
N GLY A 315 25.64 -27.43 -18.08
CA GLY A 315 26.73 -28.42 -18.02
C GLY A 315 27.74 -28.22 -16.88
N ASP A 316 27.64 -27.13 -16.12
CA ASP A 316 28.42 -26.97 -14.87
C ASP A 316 27.82 -27.85 -13.77
N ALA A 317 28.67 -28.56 -13.01
CA ALA A 317 28.24 -29.47 -11.94
C ALA A 317 27.41 -28.77 -10.83
N ARG A 318 27.51 -27.45 -10.70
CA ARG A 318 26.72 -26.65 -9.76
C ARG A 318 25.33 -26.27 -10.29
N SER A 319 25.08 -26.46 -11.59
CA SER A 319 23.78 -26.17 -12.20
C SER A 319 22.79 -27.24 -11.80
N LEU A 320 21.79 -26.87 -11.00
CA LEU A 320 20.68 -27.75 -10.63
C LEU A 320 19.53 -27.72 -11.65
N VAL A 321 19.63 -26.90 -12.69
CA VAL A 321 18.58 -26.72 -13.70
C VAL A 321 18.60 -27.88 -14.69
N ASP A 322 17.45 -28.54 -14.87
CA ASP A 322 17.23 -29.56 -15.91
C ASP A 322 16.95 -28.91 -17.27
N TRP A 323 18.02 -28.46 -17.92
CA TRP A 323 17.95 -27.84 -19.25
C TRP A 323 17.27 -28.73 -20.32
N PRO A 324 17.51 -30.05 -20.38
CA PRO A 324 16.77 -30.93 -21.27
C PRO A 324 15.26 -30.88 -21.07
N ALA A 325 14.77 -30.86 -19.82
CA ALA A 325 13.34 -30.73 -19.55
C ALA A 325 12.79 -29.38 -20.01
N LEU A 326 13.50 -28.28 -19.73
CA LEU A 326 13.09 -26.94 -20.15
C LEU A 326 13.00 -26.79 -21.68
N ALA A 327 13.87 -27.47 -22.43
CA ALA A 327 13.83 -27.47 -23.88
C ALA A 327 12.53 -28.09 -24.45
N ARG A 328 11.94 -29.04 -23.71
CA ARG A 328 10.69 -29.74 -24.08
C ARG A 328 9.42 -28.98 -23.68
N LEU A 329 9.52 -28.01 -22.77
CA LEU A 329 8.38 -27.18 -22.38
C LEU A 329 7.96 -26.25 -23.52
N THR A 330 6.65 -26.07 -23.67
CA THR A 330 6.06 -25.24 -24.73
C THR A 330 5.58 -23.87 -24.23
N GLY A 331 5.51 -23.70 -22.90
CA GLY A 331 5.16 -22.42 -22.30
C GLY A 331 6.29 -21.38 -22.30
N THR A 332 6.19 -20.43 -21.38
CA THR A 332 7.14 -19.32 -21.27
C THR A 332 8.30 -19.68 -20.34
N LEU A 333 9.54 -19.49 -20.79
CA LEU A 333 10.71 -19.61 -19.93
C LEU A 333 11.26 -18.22 -19.61
N VAL A 334 11.32 -17.87 -18.33
CA VAL A 334 11.94 -16.63 -17.85
C VAL A 334 13.27 -16.95 -17.17
N ILE A 335 14.35 -16.33 -17.64
CA ILE A 335 15.69 -16.53 -17.10
C ILE A 335 16.16 -15.25 -16.44
N LEU A 336 16.49 -15.35 -15.15
CA LEU A 336 17.12 -14.29 -14.37
C LEU A 336 18.63 -14.51 -14.31
N MET A 337 19.42 -13.42 -14.23
CA MET A 337 20.89 -13.48 -14.11
C MET A 337 21.60 -14.27 -15.23
N GLY A 338 21.01 -14.34 -16.43
CA GLY A 338 21.48 -15.18 -17.54
C GLY A 338 22.28 -14.48 -18.63
N VAL A 339 22.41 -13.14 -18.61
CA VAL A 339 22.94 -12.34 -19.74
C VAL A 339 24.28 -12.86 -20.24
N ASP A 340 25.30 -13.01 -19.38
CA ASP A 340 26.64 -13.44 -19.85
C ASP A 340 26.68 -14.91 -20.34
N LYS A 341 25.62 -15.69 -20.12
CA LYS A 341 25.56 -17.13 -20.42
C LYS A 341 24.49 -17.45 -21.47
N ILE A 342 23.84 -16.42 -22.03
CA ILE A 342 22.67 -16.61 -22.89
C ILE A 342 22.97 -17.42 -24.15
N GLY A 343 24.15 -17.25 -24.77
CA GLY A 343 24.57 -18.08 -25.92
C GLY A 343 24.60 -19.56 -25.57
N ARG A 344 25.34 -19.94 -24.51
CA ARG A 344 25.39 -21.33 -24.03
C ARG A 344 24.04 -21.90 -23.62
N ILE A 345 23.18 -21.06 -23.03
CA ILE A 345 21.80 -21.44 -22.67
C ILE A 345 20.98 -21.73 -23.93
N ALA A 346 21.05 -20.86 -24.93
CA ALA A 346 20.33 -21.02 -26.20
C ALA A 346 20.80 -22.28 -26.95
N ASP A 347 22.11 -22.48 -27.07
CA ASP A 347 22.70 -23.67 -27.68
C ASP A 347 22.22 -24.96 -26.99
N THR A 348 22.17 -24.96 -25.66
CA THR A 348 21.73 -26.12 -24.88
C THR A 348 20.24 -26.39 -25.11
N LEU A 349 19.39 -25.36 -25.11
CA LEU A 349 17.95 -25.52 -25.37
C LEU A 349 17.71 -26.06 -26.78
N VAL A 350 18.41 -25.54 -27.78
CA VAL A 350 18.33 -26.00 -29.17
C VAL A 350 18.81 -27.45 -29.31
N ALA A 351 19.96 -27.79 -28.72
CA ALA A 351 20.50 -29.14 -28.75
C ALA A 351 19.56 -30.18 -28.14
N HIS A 352 18.71 -29.77 -27.18
CA HIS A 352 17.70 -30.62 -26.55
C HIS A 352 16.31 -30.53 -27.19
N GLY A 353 16.20 -29.95 -28.39
CA GLY A 353 15.01 -30.04 -29.24
C GLY A 353 14.11 -28.80 -29.22
N LYS A 354 14.53 -27.69 -28.62
CA LYS A 354 13.78 -26.43 -28.73
C LYS A 354 14.04 -25.80 -30.11
N ASP A 355 12.99 -25.28 -30.73
CA ASP A 355 13.10 -24.65 -32.06
C ASP A 355 14.05 -23.43 -32.02
N PRO A 356 15.12 -23.38 -32.84
CA PRO A 356 16.01 -22.21 -32.94
C PRO A 356 15.30 -20.90 -33.29
N GLY A 357 14.15 -20.98 -33.96
CA GLY A 357 13.27 -19.84 -34.25
C GLY A 357 12.46 -19.35 -33.06
N THR A 358 12.53 -20.02 -31.89
CA THR A 358 11.78 -19.60 -30.70
C THR A 358 12.14 -18.14 -30.34
N PRO A 359 11.14 -17.25 -30.20
CA PRO A 359 11.37 -15.85 -29.87
C PRO A 359 11.99 -15.66 -28.49
N VAL A 360 12.85 -14.65 -28.38
CA VAL A 360 13.50 -14.23 -27.14
C VAL A 360 13.38 -12.72 -26.99
N ALA A 361 12.98 -12.25 -25.81
CA ALA A 361 13.04 -10.84 -25.43
C ALA A 361 13.98 -10.67 -24.23
N LEU A 362 14.94 -9.75 -24.34
CA LEU A 362 15.77 -9.30 -23.23
C LEU A 362 15.34 -7.91 -22.81
N ILE A 363 15.00 -7.74 -21.55
CA ILE A 363 14.50 -6.49 -21.00
C ILE A 363 15.48 -6.04 -19.92
N GLN A 364 16.31 -5.07 -20.27
CA GLN A 364 17.35 -4.49 -19.42
C GLN A 364 16.78 -3.30 -18.63
N GLU A 365 17.24 -3.13 -17.39
CA GLU A 365 16.85 -2.02 -16.50
C GLU A 365 15.32 -1.86 -16.38
N GLY A 366 14.61 -2.98 -16.31
CA GLY A 366 13.16 -3.04 -16.36
C GLY A 366 12.46 -2.12 -15.36
N THR A 367 11.35 -1.51 -15.77
CA THR A 367 10.53 -0.52 -15.02
C THR A 367 11.21 0.81 -14.72
N THR A 368 12.52 0.96 -14.97
CA THR A 368 13.20 2.25 -14.80
C THR A 368 13.09 3.11 -16.06
N ALA A 369 13.45 4.40 -15.94
CA ALA A 369 13.57 5.30 -17.10
C ALA A 369 14.62 4.82 -18.14
N ALA A 370 15.56 3.95 -17.75
CA ALA A 370 16.56 3.36 -18.62
C ALA A 370 16.12 2.04 -19.28
N GLN A 371 14.86 1.62 -19.11
CA GLN A 371 14.35 0.36 -19.63
C GLN A 371 14.61 0.22 -21.13
N ARG A 372 15.20 -0.92 -21.52
CA ARG A 372 15.45 -1.25 -22.92
C ARG A 372 15.06 -2.68 -23.22
N ARG A 373 14.31 -2.87 -24.31
CA ARG A 373 13.93 -4.18 -24.85
C ARG A 373 14.75 -4.48 -26.11
N VAL A 374 15.29 -5.71 -26.17
CA VAL A 374 16.00 -6.27 -27.32
C VAL A 374 15.37 -7.62 -27.65
N ASP A 375 14.80 -7.72 -28.85
CA ASP A 375 14.19 -8.97 -29.34
C ASP A 375 15.18 -9.74 -30.23
N ALA A 376 15.13 -11.06 -30.15
CA ALA A 376 15.96 -12.01 -30.89
C ALA A 376 15.22 -13.35 -31.05
N THR A 377 15.90 -14.36 -31.59
CA THR A 377 15.50 -15.76 -31.49
C THR A 377 16.58 -16.56 -30.78
N LEU A 378 16.31 -17.81 -30.40
CA LEU A 378 17.35 -18.68 -29.83
C LEU A 378 18.58 -18.79 -30.75
N ALA A 379 18.38 -18.80 -32.07
CA ALA A 379 19.48 -18.86 -33.04
C ALA A 379 20.36 -17.60 -33.08
N THR A 380 19.82 -16.42 -32.75
CA THR A 380 20.50 -15.13 -32.96
C THR A 380 20.90 -14.43 -31.66
N VAL A 381 20.37 -14.86 -30.52
CA VAL A 381 20.43 -14.12 -29.25
C VAL A 381 21.85 -13.78 -28.79
N GLU A 382 22.83 -14.67 -28.98
CA GLU A 382 24.22 -14.39 -28.57
C GLU A 382 24.80 -13.18 -29.31
N GLU A 383 24.67 -13.19 -30.64
CA GLU A 383 25.16 -12.09 -31.46
C GLU A 383 24.36 -10.81 -31.22
N THR A 384 23.03 -10.90 -31.09
CA THR A 384 22.17 -9.75 -30.82
C THR A 384 22.54 -9.10 -29.48
N VAL A 385 22.77 -9.88 -28.43
CA VAL A 385 23.17 -9.37 -27.10
C VAL A 385 24.51 -8.67 -27.14
N ARG A 386 25.47 -9.22 -27.88
CA ARG A 386 26.79 -8.62 -28.05
C ARG A 386 26.70 -7.30 -28.84
N THR A 387 26.00 -7.31 -29.97
CA THR A 387 25.89 -6.15 -30.87
C THR A 387 25.09 -5.02 -30.24
N ALA A 388 24.03 -5.35 -29.51
CA ALA A 388 23.21 -4.38 -28.80
C ALA A 388 23.79 -4.00 -27.42
N ASP A 389 24.97 -4.51 -27.05
CA ASP A 389 25.63 -4.29 -25.76
C ASP A 389 24.69 -4.44 -24.54
N VAL A 390 23.94 -5.54 -24.48
CA VAL A 390 23.01 -5.79 -23.35
C VAL A 390 23.81 -6.10 -22.10
N LYS A 391 23.56 -5.34 -21.02
CA LYS A 391 24.23 -5.52 -19.73
C LYS A 391 23.23 -5.96 -18.65
N PRO A 392 23.68 -6.68 -17.61
CA PRO A 392 22.89 -6.87 -16.40
C PRO A 392 22.60 -5.53 -15.69
N PRO A 393 21.46 -5.40 -14.99
CA PRO A 393 20.39 -6.38 -14.85
C PRO A 393 19.47 -6.45 -16.08
N ALA A 394 19.15 -7.67 -16.52
CA ALA A 394 18.14 -7.91 -17.54
C ALA A 394 17.35 -9.20 -17.27
N VAL A 395 16.07 -9.17 -17.62
CA VAL A 395 15.18 -10.34 -17.60
C VAL A 395 15.06 -10.87 -19.02
N ILE A 396 15.26 -12.17 -19.19
CA ILE A 396 15.21 -12.84 -20.49
C ILE A 396 13.93 -13.67 -20.54
N VAL A 397 13.11 -13.47 -21.55
CA VAL A 397 11.86 -14.21 -21.78
C VAL A 397 11.98 -14.99 -23.08
N ILE A 398 11.73 -16.29 -23.04
CA ILE A 398 11.83 -17.21 -24.18
C ILE A 398 10.47 -17.85 -24.38
N GLY A 399 9.90 -17.71 -25.57
CA GLY A 399 8.63 -18.34 -25.91
C GLY A 399 7.71 -17.45 -26.76
N PRO A 400 6.58 -18.01 -27.22
CA PRO A 400 5.69 -17.35 -28.17
C PRO A 400 5.03 -16.08 -27.61
N VAL A 401 4.96 -15.91 -26.30
CA VAL A 401 4.39 -14.71 -25.65
C VAL A 401 5.12 -13.40 -26.00
N VAL A 402 6.36 -13.47 -26.48
CA VAL A 402 7.16 -12.30 -26.92
C VAL A 402 6.47 -11.53 -28.06
N HIS A 403 5.65 -12.21 -28.86
CA HIS A 403 4.92 -11.63 -30.00
C HIS A 403 3.45 -11.29 -29.72
N VAL A 404 2.97 -11.50 -28.49
CA VAL A 404 1.55 -11.28 -28.14
C VAL A 404 1.25 -9.82 -27.78
N GLY A 405 2.27 -9.04 -27.42
CA GLY A 405 2.11 -7.64 -27.07
C GLY A 405 1.51 -6.80 -28.20
N PRO A 406 0.86 -5.66 -27.89
CA PRO A 406 0.34 -4.76 -28.90
C PRO A 406 1.46 -4.36 -29.87
N GLU A 407 1.17 -4.36 -31.18
CA GLU A 407 2.09 -3.82 -32.18
C GLU A 407 2.39 -2.36 -31.81
N LYS A 408 3.66 -1.94 -31.90
CA LYS A 408 4.05 -0.56 -31.62
C LYS A 408 3.39 0.36 -32.66
N GLY A 409 2.21 0.88 -32.34
CA GLY A 409 1.50 1.85 -33.16
C GLY A 409 -0.01 1.71 -33.07
N GLU A 410 -0.61 2.16 -31.96
CA GLU A 410 -1.96 2.76 -31.92
C GLU A 410 -2.08 3.71 -30.73
#